data_AF-A0A1Y1ZJ91-F1
#
_entry.id   AF-A0A1Y1ZJ91-F1
#
_cell.length_a   1.000
_cell.length_b   1.000
_cell.length_c   1.000
_cell.angle_alpha   90.00
_cell.angle_beta   90.00
_cell.angle_gamma   90.00
#
_symmetry.space_group_name_H-M   'P 1'
#
loop_
_entity.id
_entity.type
_entity.pdbx_description
1 polymer ?
#
loop_
_entity_poly.entity_id
_entity_poly.type
_entity_poly.pdbx_seq_one_letter_code
_entity_poly.pdbx_strand_id
1 'polypeptide(L)'
;SLPPETLPPEIWMMIILSLDDHCFAWFVLRRVSPFLRSVTESVFAQRIIKDIAIRFAGNGAKNVIVDHVVKQVYLTTQRLRDARKDHFQTLFGTQHPTFYFEATRFSPPDTKEKVILKLREPLNSYQNSAIVVEVSEVAARRTTRYPFAWFLRKACCSCDPEKCGWLKSSHFVRVGGALRSARLPSIELIEETREISLDWRLFCQRFYYDELLSR
;
A
#
# COMPACT_ATOMS: atom_id res chain seq x y z
N SER A 1 -41.17 14.92 0.54
CA SER A 1 -39.88 15.52 0.13
C SER A 1 -39.60 15.12 -1.30
N LEU A 2 -38.91 15.98 -2.08
CA LEU A 2 -38.46 15.59 -3.42
C LEU A 2 -37.36 14.51 -3.31
N PRO A 3 -37.35 13.51 -4.21
CA PRO A 3 -36.32 12.48 -4.21
C PRO A 3 -34.96 13.09 -4.59
N PRO A 4 -33.83 12.60 -4.03
CA PRO A 4 -32.50 13.15 -4.33
C PRO A 4 -32.13 13.07 -5.81
N GLU A 5 -32.73 12.15 -6.56
CA GLU A 5 -32.57 11.96 -8.00
C GLU A 5 -33.11 13.16 -8.83
N THR A 6 -33.83 14.11 -8.22
CA THR A 6 -34.29 15.34 -8.90
C THR A 6 -33.16 16.31 -9.23
N LEU A 7 -32.03 16.24 -8.52
CA LEU A 7 -30.85 17.04 -8.82
C LEU A 7 -29.89 16.26 -9.73
N PRO A 8 -29.28 16.91 -10.74
CA PRO A 8 -28.25 16.29 -11.55
C PRO A 8 -27.08 15.73 -10.71
N PRO A 9 -26.46 14.61 -11.11
CA PRO A 9 -25.31 14.03 -10.41
C PRO A 9 -24.19 15.04 -10.13
N GLU A 10 -23.94 15.96 -11.07
CA GLU A 10 -22.89 16.97 -10.98
C GLU A 10 -23.10 17.92 -9.80
N ILE A 11 -24.36 18.29 -9.53
CA ILE A 11 -24.71 19.13 -8.38
C ILE A 11 -24.45 18.36 -7.07
N TRP A 12 -24.81 17.08 -7.00
CA TRP A 12 -24.47 16.24 -5.86
C TRP A 12 -22.96 16.05 -5.69
N MET A 13 -22.20 15.93 -6.77
CA MET A 13 -20.74 15.87 -6.69
C MET A 13 -20.17 17.14 -6.08
N MET A 14 -20.66 18.32 -6.48
CA MET A 14 -20.26 19.60 -5.90
C MET A 14 -20.63 19.70 -4.41
N ILE A 15 -21.85 19.29 -4.04
CA ILE A 15 -22.29 19.26 -2.64
C ILE A 15 -21.35 18.38 -1.82
N ILE A 16 -21.11 17.13 -2.27
CA ILE A 16 -20.25 16.18 -1.54
C ILE A 16 -18.83 16.70 -1.40
N LEU A 17 -18.26 17.32 -2.44
CA LEU A 17 -16.93 17.93 -2.39
C LEU A 17 -16.85 19.17 -1.49
N SER A 18 -17.98 19.80 -1.19
CA SER A 18 -18.07 20.95 -0.28
C SER A 18 -18.31 20.53 1.17
N LEU A 19 -18.49 19.23 1.45
CA LEU A 19 -18.62 18.72 2.81
C LEU A 19 -17.24 18.53 3.42
N ASP A 20 -16.97 19.20 4.53
CA ASP A 20 -15.75 18.97 5.32
C ASP A 20 -15.78 17.59 6.00
N ASP A 21 -16.97 17.04 6.26
CA ASP A 21 -17.14 15.74 6.91
C ASP A 21 -17.23 14.59 5.91
N HIS A 22 -16.07 14.10 5.48
CA HIS A 22 -15.97 12.90 4.64
C HIS A 22 -16.56 11.65 5.29
N CYS A 23 -16.58 11.56 6.63
CA CYS A 23 -17.19 10.43 7.33
C CYS A 23 -18.70 10.44 7.13
N PHE A 24 -19.34 11.61 7.28
CA PHE A 24 -20.76 11.78 6.98
C PHE A 24 -21.07 11.39 5.53
N ALA A 25 -20.30 11.92 4.57
CA ALA A 25 -20.48 11.58 3.17
C ALA A 25 -20.39 10.06 2.92
N TRP A 26 -19.36 9.42 3.45
CA TRP A 26 -19.12 7.99 3.24
C TRP A 26 -20.17 7.09 3.91
N PHE A 27 -20.52 7.34 5.18
CA PHE A 27 -21.39 6.43 5.93
C PHE A 27 -22.87 6.74 5.79
N VAL A 28 -23.24 8.02 5.65
CA VAL A 28 -24.65 8.45 5.61
C VAL A 28 -25.15 8.45 4.17
N LEU A 29 -24.53 9.22 3.26
CA LEU A 29 -25.05 9.37 1.90
C LEU A 29 -25.12 8.05 1.12
N ARG A 30 -24.15 7.14 1.31
CA ARG A 30 -24.15 5.80 0.69
C ARG A 30 -25.31 4.89 1.16
N ARG A 31 -25.98 5.23 2.26
CA ARG A 31 -27.10 4.47 2.83
C ARG A 31 -28.47 5.09 2.52
N VAL A 32 -28.52 6.33 2.04
CA VAL A 32 -29.79 7.02 1.74
C VAL A 32 -30.46 6.44 0.50
N SER A 33 -29.74 6.34 -0.62
CA SER A 33 -30.27 5.74 -1.86
C SER A 33 -29.15 5.11 -2.71
N PRO A 34 -29.48 4.20 -3.64
CA PRO A 34 -28.51 3.66 -4.60
C PRO A 34 -27.87 4.74 -5.48
N PHE A 35 -28.63 5.78 -5.84
CA PHE A 35 -28.13 6.92 -6.60
C PHE A 35 -27.07 7.69 -5.81
N LEU A 36 -27.38 8.10 -4.57
CA LEU A 36 -26.42 8.81 -3.72
C LEU A 36 -25.19 7.96 -3.40
N ARG A 37 -25.35 6.64 -3.23
CA ARG A 37 -24.22 5.71 -3.13
C ARG A 37 -23.31 5.79 -4.35
N SER A 38 -23.88 5.71 -5.55
CA SER A 38 -23.12 5.77 -6.80
C SER A 38 -22.38 7.10 -6.95
N VAL A 39 -23.06 8.23 -6.72
CA VAL A 39 -22.44 9.56 -6.81
C VAL A 39 -21.33 9.72 -5.78
N THR A 40 -21.58 9.34 -4.53
CA THR A 40 -20.56 9.40 -3.45
C THR A 40 -19.34 8.55 -3.78
N GLU A 41 -19.55 7.31 -4.21
CA GLU A 41 -18.45 6.43 -4.59
C GLU A 41 -17.65 6.98 -5.79
N SER A 42 -18.33 7.60 -6.76
CA SER A 42 -17.66 8.26 -7.88
C SER A 42 -16.79 9.44 -7.43
N VAL A 43 -17.29 10.29 -6.53
CA VAL A 43 -16.52 11.41 -5.96
C VAL A 43 -15.29 10.89 -5.22
N PHE A 44 -15.46 9.91 -4.34
CA PHE A 44 -14.36 9.34 -3.57
C PHE A 44 -13.32 8.71 -4.49
N ALA A 45 -13.73 7.93 -5.49
CA ALA A 45 -12.82 7.34 -6.46
C ALA A 45 -12.01 8.41 -7.21
N GLN A 46 -12.65 9.47 -7.70
CA GLN A 46 -12.02 10.44 -8.59
C GLN A 46 -11.20 11.51 -7.88
N ARG A 47 -11.57 11.88 -6.65
CA ARG A 47 -11.03 13.07 -5.97
C ARG A 47 -10.29 12.75 -4.69
N ILE A 48 -10.63 11.65 -4.01
CA ILE A 48 -10.03 11.29 -2.73
C ILE A 48 -9.03 10.15 -2.93
N ILE A 49 -9.48 9.06 -3.54
CA ILE A 49 -8.67 7.86 -3.78
C ILE A 49 -7.63 8.09 -4.87
N LYS A 50 -7.90 8.91 -5.88
CA LYS A 50 -6.91 9.22 -6.92
C LYS A 50 -5.63 9.85 -6.34
N ASP A 51 -5.74 10.56 -5.22
CA ASP A 51 -4.63 11.22 -4.54
C ASP A 51 -4.08 10.40 -3.35
N ILE A 52 -4.47 9.12 -3.26
CA ILE A 52 -3.93 8.23 -2.24
C ILE A 52 -2.44 7.98 -2.52
N ALA A 53 -1.65 8.10 -1.46
CA ALA A 53 -0.27 7.63 -1.46
C ALA A 53 -0.01 6.70 -0.30
N ILE A 54 0.64 5.58 -0.57
CA ILE A 54 0.99 4.59 0.46
C ILE A 54 2.49 4.60 0.65
N ARG A 55 2.91 4.75 1.91
CA ARG A 55 4.29 4.69 2.35
C ARG A 55 4.50 3.45 3.22
N PHE A 56 5.21 2.46 2.69
CA PHE A 56 5.74 1.37 3.51
C PHE A 56 7.01 1.86 4.20
N ALA A 57 7.07 1.73 5.54
CA ALA A 57 8.24 2.13 6.33
C ALA A 57 8.49 1.17 7.50
N GLY A 58 9.67 1.29 8.12
CA GLY A 58 10.02 0.54 9.33
C GLY A 58 10.05 -0.97 9.12
N ASN A 59 9.59 -1.74 10.12
CA ASN A 59 9.67 -3.21 10.08
C ASN A 59 8.82 -3.85 8.96
N GLY A 60 7.73 -3.19 8.54
CA GLY A 60 6.94 -3.64 7.38
C GLY A 60 7.77 -3.62 6.10
N ALA A 61 8.39 -2.47 5.79
CA ALA A 61 9.29 -2.30 4.65
C ALA A 61 10.52 -3.24 4.72
N LYS A 62 11.09 -3.44 5.91
CA LYS A 62 12.22 -4.36 6.13
C LYS A 62 11.87 -5.81 5.81
N ASN A 63 10.71 -6.27 6.28
CA ASN A 63 10.26 -7.65 6.05
C ASN A 63 10.09 -7.93 4.56
N VAL A 64 9.69 -6.94 3.76
CA VAL A 64 9.63 -7.05 2.30
C VAL A 64 10.96 -7.44 1.70
N ILE A 65 11.99 -6.67 2.05
CA ILE A 65 13.27 -6.74 1.37
C ILE A 65 14.01 -8.00 1.81
N VAL A 66 13.99 -8.32 3.10
CA VAL A 66 14.69 -9.52 3.59
C VAL A 66 14.08 -10.79 3.07
N ASP A 67 12.77 -10.86 2.94
CA ASP A 67 12.12 -12.02 2.31
C ASP A 67 12.54 -12.22 0.85
N HIS A 68 12.93 -11.16 0.15
CA HIS A 68 13.45 -11.22 -1.21
C HIS A 68 14.95 -11.59 -1.23
N VAL A 69 15.76 -10.88 -0.46
CA VAL A 69 17.22 -11.08 -0.37
C VAL A 69 17.52 -12.49 0.13
N VAL A 70 16.86 -12.95 1.20
CA VAL A 70 17.05 -14.30 1.72
C VAL A 70 16.70 -15.31 0.65
N LYS A 71 15.58 -15.20 -0.08
CA LYS A 71 15.25 -16.16 -1.14
C LYS A 71 16.31 -16.22 -2.25
N GLN A 72 16.76 -15.06 -2.74
CA GLN A 72 17.77 -14.99 -3.80
C GLN A 72 19.12 -15.55 -3.33
N VAL A 73 19.60 -15.11 -2.18
CA VAL A 73 20.87 -15.57 -1.61
C VAL A 73 20.82 -17.05 -1.21
N TYR A 74 19.68 -17.54 -0.74
CA TYR A 74 19.48 -18.94 -0.37
C TYR A 74 19.53 -19.87 -1.59
N LEU A 75 19.08 -19.42 -2.76
CA LEU A 75 19.26 -20.15 -4.03
C LEU A 75 20.75 -20.23 -4.43
N THR A 76 21.54 -19.22 -4.08
CA THR A 76 22.97 -19.16 -4.41
C THR A 76 23.87 -19.83 -3.37
N THR A 77 23.47 -19.84 -2.09
CA THR A 77 24.27 -20.31 -0.96
C THR A 77 23.39 -21.01 0.08
N GLN A 78 23.46 -22.35 0.12
CA GLN A 78 22.68 -23.22 1.02
C GLN A 78 22.92 -22.99 2.54
N ARG A 79 23.79 -22.06 2.95
CA ARG A 79 24.35 -21.98 4.32
C ARG A 79 23.79 -20.87 5.23
N LEU A 80 22.88 -20.01 4.76
CA LEU A 80 22.45 -18.81 5.51
C LEU A 80 21.15 -18.98 6.33
N ARG A 81 20.89 -20.15 6.93
CA ARG A 81 19.68 -20.34 7.76
C ARG A 81 19.70 -19.57 9.09
N ASP A 82 20.87 -19.35 9.67
CA ASP A 82 20.98 -18.88 11.07
C ASP A 82 21.20 -17.36 11.23
N ALA A 83 21.35 -16.62 10.12
CA ALA A 83 21.75 -15.21 10.10
C ALA A 83 20.60 -14.19 10.30
N ARG A 84 19.39 -14.64 10.66
CA ARG A 84 18.15 -13.86 10.42
C ARG A 84 17.93 -12.60 11.27
N LYS A 85 18.62 -12.38 12.40
CA LYS A 85 18.32 -11.21 13.26
C LYS A 85 19.37 -10.10 13.17
N ASP A 86 20.66 -10.42 13.18
CA ASP A 86 21.73 -9.39 13.19
C ASP A 86 22.02 -8.79 11.81
N HIS A 87 21.71 -9.49 10.72
CA HIS A 87 21.97 -8.97 9.37
C HIS A 87 21.14 -7.73 9.00
N PHE A 88 20.05 -7.43 9.71
CA PHE A 88 19.17 -6.31 9.36
C PHE A 88 19.80 -4.93 9.63
N GLN A 89 20.49 -4.77 10.76
CA GLN A 89 21.26 -3.54 11.01
C GLN A 89 22.41 -3.42 10.02
N THR A 90 23.01 -4.55 9.65
CA THR A 90 24.09 -4.59 8.66
C THR A 90 23.63 -4.20 7.26
N LEU A 91 22.42 -4.61 6.85
CA LEU A 91 21.88 -4.38 5.50
C LEU A 91 21.44 -2.94 5.26
N PHE A 92 20.83 -2.29 6.26
CA PHE A 92 20.20 -0.97 6.08
C PHE A 92 20.82 0.12 6.97
N GLY A 93 21.76 -0.22 7.86
CA GLY A 93 22.30 0.70 8.84
C GLY A 93 21.19 1.36 9.66
N THR A 94 21.26 2.69 9.78
CA THR A 94 20.22 3.53 10.38
C THR A 94 19.11 3.93 9.40
N GLN A 95 19.27 3.67 8.10
CA GLN A 95 18.29 4.04 7.10
C GLN A 95 17.13 3.05 7.09
N HIS A 96 15.92 3.56 6.88
CA HIS A 96 14.73 2.73 6.77
C HIS A 96 14.19 2.78 5.35
N PRO A 97 14.06 1.62 4.67
CA PRO A 97 13.52 1.59 3.33
C PRO A 97 12.13 2.19 3.34
N THR A 98 11.87 3.01 2.32
CA THR A 98 10.61 3.69 2.11
C THR A 98 10.19 3.46 0.67
N PHE A 99 8.91 3.14 0.46
CA PHE A 99 8.33 2.98 -0.88
C PHE A 99 7.09 3.84 -1.00
N TYR A 100 7.02 4.68 -2.04
CA TYR A 100 5.86 5.52 -2.32
C TYR A 100 5.06 5.00 -3.52
N PHE A 101 3.79 4.68 -3.29
CA PHE A 101 2.85 4.30 -4.34
C PHE A 101 1.77 5.35 -4.51
N GLU A 102 1.34 5.61 -5.74
CA GLU A 102 0.25 6.55 -6.07
C GLU A 102 -0.81 5.87 -6.92
N ALA A 103 -2.09 6.20 -6.72
CA ALA A 103 -3.17 5.64 -7.54
C ALA A 103 -3.03 6.06 -9.01
N THR A 104 -3.20 5.10 -9.90
CA THR A 104 -3.08 5.32 -11.34
C THR A 104 -4.37 4.99 -12.09
N ARG A 105 -5.02 3.88 -11.75
CA ARG A 105 -6.25 3.42 -12.41
C ARG A 105 -7.10 2.56 -11.50
N PHE A 106 -8.33 2.30 -11.92
CA PHE A 106 -9.22 1.32 -11.30
C PHE A 106 -9.30 0.05 -12.15
N SER A 107 -9.51 -1.09 -11.49
CA SER A 107 -9.66 -2.39 -12.14
C SER A 107 -10.75 -3.22 -11.46
N PRO A 108 -11.73 -3.74 -12.21
CA PRO A 108 -12.09 -3.37 -13.59
C PRO A 108 -12.46 -1.88 -13.75
N PRO A 109 -12.38 -1.26 -14.94
CA PRO A 109 -12.65 0.18 -15.12
C PRO A 109 -14.10 0.61 -14.85
N ASP A 110 -15.05 -0.31 -15.08
CA ASP A 110 -16.50 -0.13 -14.96
C ASP A 110 -16.96 -0.27 -13.50
N THR A 111 -16.68 -1.40 -12.86
CA THR A 111 -17.08 -1.64 -11.46
C THR A 111 -16.19 -0.91 -10.47
N LYS A 112 -14.95 -0.59 -10.90
CA LYS A 112 -13.91 0.03 -10.08
C LYS A 112 -13.72 -0.73 -8.78
N GLU A 113 -13.70 -2.06 -8.80
CA GLU A 113 -13.59 -2.86 -7.57
C GLU A 113 -12.29 -2.57 -6.82
N LYS A 114 -11.18 -2.52 -7.55
CA LYS A 114 -9.85 -2.27 -7.01
C LYS A 114 -9.27 -0.97 -7.52
N VAL A 115 -8.51 -0.29 -6.67
CA VAL A 115 -7.59 0.76 -7.11
C VAL A 115 -6.21 0.14 -7.35
N ILE A 116 -5.56 0.53 -8.44
CA ILE A 116 -4.21 0.14 -8.80
C ILE A 116 -3.28 1.31 -8.50
N LEU A 117 -2.33 1.10 -7.60
CA LEU A 117 -1.29 2.05 -7.25
C LEU A 117 0.04 1.64 -7.88
N LYS A 118 0.75 2.60 -8.46
CA LYS A 118 2.07 2.38 -9.06
C LYS A 118 3.15 3.00 -8.20
N LEU A 119 4.29 2.35 -8.12
CA LEU A 119 5.48 2.91 -7.48
C LEU A 119 5.89 4.21 -8.18
N ARG A 120 6.02 5.29 -7.42
CA ARG A 120 6.38 6.63 -7.93
C ARG A 120 7.85 6.74 -8.28
N GLU A 121 8.71 6.09 -7.51
CA GLU A 121 10.17 6.20 -7.67
C GLU A 121 10.63 5.50 -8.96
N PRO A 122 11.50 6.13 -9.76
CA PRO A 122 11.99 5.55 -11.00
C PRO A 122 12.86 4.32 -10.71
N LEU A 123 12.87 3.35 -11.64
CA LEU A 123 13.64 2.09 -11.50
C LEU A 123 15.10 2.31 -11.08
N ASN A 124 15.72 3.35 -11.62
CA ASN A 124 17.13 3.64 -11.43
C ASN A 124 17.46 4.08 -10.00
N SER A 125 16.46 4.59 -9.25
CA SER A 125 16.62 4.95 -7.83
C SER A 125 16.99 3.75 -6.98
N TYR A 126 16.61 2.54 -7.40
CA TYR A 126 16.87 1.31 -6.64
C TYR A 126 17.95 0.41 -7.25
N GLN A 127 18.21 0.52 -8.55
CA GLN A 127 19.23 -0.29 -9.22
C GLN A 127 20.65 0.10 -8.83
N ASN A 128 20.88 1.38 -8.52
CA ASN A 128 22.21 1.88 -8.13
C ASN A 128 22.42 1.86 -6.61
N SER A 129 21.35 1.73 -5.83
CA SER A 129 21.46 1.45 -4.39
C SER A 129 21.74 -0.03 -4.20
N ALA A 130 22.98 -0.45 -4.47
CA ALA A 130 23.45 -1.76 -4.06
C ALA A 130 23.32 -1.84 -2.53
N ILE A 131 22.44 -2.73 -2.05
CA ILE A 131 22.38 -3.04 -0.63
C ILE A 131 23.69 -3.73 -0.29
N VAL A 132 24.57 -3.04 0.42
CA VAL A 132 25.84 -3.61 0.87
C VAL A 132 25.52 -4.57 2.00
N VAL A 133 25.65 -5.87 1.73
CA VAL A 133 25.53 -6.90 2.76
C VAL A 133 26.93 -7.20 3.26
N GLU A 134 27.26 -6.75 4.46
CA GLU A 134 28.52 -7.17 5.07
C GLU A 134 28.33 -8.57 5.68
N VAL A 135 28.79 -9.59 4.95
CA VAL A 135 28.82 -10.97 5.45
C VAL A 135 30.15 -11.17 6.16
N SER A 136 30.14 -11.14 7.50
CA SER A 136 31.34 -11.46 8.27
C SER A 136 31.53 -12.98 8.32
N GLU A 137 32.30 -13.53 7.38
CA GLU A 137 32.79 -14.90 7.52
C GLU A 137 33.87 -14.95 8.61
N VAL A 138 33.76 -15.92 9.52
CA VAL A 138 34.53 -16.06 10.78
C VAL A 138 36.06 -16.18 10.56
N ALA A 139 36.54 -16.26 9.31
CA ALA A 139 37.97 -16.31 8.98
C ALA A 139 38.47 -15.15 8.08
N ALA A 140 37.59 -14.33 7.50
CA ALA A 140 37.97 -13.17 6.70
C ALA A 140 36.79 -12.19 6.60
N ARG A 141 36.96 -10.94 7.05
CA ARG A 141 35.99 -9.86 6.79
C ARG A 141 35.98 -9.53 5.29
N ARG A 142 35.21 -10.29 4.51
CA ARG A 142 34.95 -9.97 3.10
C ARG A 142 33.61 -9.27 3.00
N THR A 143 33.65 -7.98 2.72
CA THR A 143 32.45 -7.22 2.38
C THR A 143 32.05 -7.54 0.93
N THR A 144 31.07 -8.41 0.75
CA THR A 144 30.54 -8.73 -0.59
C THR A 144 29.39 -7.79 -0.93
N ARG A 145 29.55 -6.98 -1.96
CA ARG A 145 28.48 -6.10 -2.47
C ARG A 145 27.61 -6.89 -3.43
N TYR A 146 26.33 -7.02 -3.09
CA TYR A 146 25.35 -7.65 -3.97
C TYR A 146 24.44 -6.57 -4.56
N PRO A 147 24.51 -6.32 -5.88
CA PRO A 147 23.53 -5.47 -6.54
C PRO A 147 22.21 -6.25 -6.61
N PHE A 148 21.29 -5.97 -5.69
CA PHE A 148 19.94 -6.50 -5.77
C PHE A 148 19.03 -5.46 -6.41
N ALA A 149 18.51 -5.76 -7.60
CA ALA A 149 17.32 -5.10 -8.07
C ALA A 149 16.15 -5.54 -7.18
N TRP A 150 15.45 -4.58 -6.57
CA TRP A 150 14.27 -4.88 -5.77
C TRP A 150 13.11 -5.30 -6.67
N PHE A 151 12.45 -6.39 -6.30
CA PHE A 151 11.20 -6.84 -6.90
C PHE A 151 10.15 -7.02 -5.81
N LEU A 152 9.02 -6.34 -5.99
CA LEU A 152 7.79 -6.55 -5.24
C LEU A 152 7.32 -7.99 -5.46
N ARG A 153 7.06 -8.72 -4.37
CA ARG A 153 6.68 -10.15 -4.36
C ARG A 153 5.27 -10.41 -4.87
N LYS A 154 4.99 -11.66 -5.23
CA LYS A 154 3.67 -12.18 -5.55
C LYS A 154 2.86 -12.17 -4.27
N ALA A 155 1.57 -11.83 -4.38
CA ALA A 155 0.60 -12.26 -3.38
C ALA A 155 0.88 -13.74 -3.06
N CYS A 156 1.05 -14.07 -1.78
CA CYS A 156 1.30 -15.43 -1.38
C CYS A 156 0.03 -16.25 -1.65
N CYS A 157 -0.08 -16.84 -2.84
CA CYS A 157 -1.29 -17.54 -3.29
C CYS A 157 -1.61 -18.80 -2.47
N SER A 158 -0.73 -19.18 -1.53
CA SER A 158 -0.79 -20.45 -0.80
C SER A 158 -0.64 -20.30 0.72
N CYS A 159 -0.53 -19.08 1.26
CA CYS A 159 -0.63 -18.89 2.70
C CYS A 159 -1.98 -18.26 3.06
N ASP A 160 -2.54 -18.77 4.14
CA ASP A 160 -3.69 -18.20 4.83
C ASP A 160 -3.50 -16.66 4.94
N PRO A 161 -4.47 -15.85 4.48
CA PRO A 161 -4.39 -14.38 4.55
C PRO A 161 -4.09 -13.88 5.96
N GLU A 162 -4.48 -14.63 7.00
CA GLU A 162 -4.14 -14.31 8.38
C GLU A 162 -2.67 -14.56 8.73
N LYS A 163 -1.96 -15.41 7.99
CA LYS A 163 -0.54 -15.71 8.20
C LYS A 163 0.38 -14.80 7.39
N CYS A 164 -0.14 -14.08 6.41
CA CYS A 164 0.65 -13.16 5.60
C CYS A 164 0.85 -11.84 6.37
N GLY A 165 1.93 -11.75 7.16
CA GLY A 165 2.15 -10.70 8.17
C GLY A 165 2.09 -9.24 7.68
N TRP A 166 2.21 -9.01 6.38
CA TRP A 166 2.09 -7.68 5.78
C TRP A 166 0.66 -7.11 5.78
N LEU A 167 -0.36 -7.98 5.70
CA LEU A 167 -1.77 -7.59 5.79
C LEU A 167 -2.16 -7.17 7.22
N LYS A 168 -1.39 -7.62 8.22
CA LYS A 168 -1.63 -7.34 9.64
C LYS A 168 -0.93 -6.08 10.13
N SER A 169 0.13 -5.63 9.46
CA SER A 169 0.82 -4.39 9.87
C SER A 169 0.02 -3.15 9.46
N SER A 170 0.12 -2.10 10.28
CA SER A 170 -0.37 -0.78 9.90
C SER A 170 0.67 -0.09 9.02
N HIS A 171 0.21 0.65 8.02
CA HIS A 171 1.04 1.33 7.04
C HIS A 171 0.76 2.83 7.10
N PHE A 172 1.75 3.65 6.74
CA PHE A 172 1.52 5.08 6.65
C PHE A 172 0.83 5.37 5.32
N VAL A 173 -0.40 5.86 5.39
CA VAL A 173 -1.23 6.15 4.23
C VAL A 173 -1.54 7.65 4.24
N ARG A 174 -1.32 8.30 3.11
CA ARG A 174 -1.73 9.68 2.86
C ARG A 174 -3.00 9.68 2.02
N VAL A 175 -4.05 10.29 2.52
CA VAL A 175 -5.34 10.48 1.82
C VAL A 175 -5.75 11.93 1.96
N GLY A 176 -6.05 12.62 0.85
CA GLY A 176 -6.49 14.02 0.89
C GLY A 176 -5.52 14.95 1.64
N GLY A 177 -4.20 14.70 1.53
CA GLY A 177 -3.17 15.47 2.24
C GLY A 177 -2.93 15.07 3.70
N ALA A 178 -3.83 14.33 4.34
CA ALA A 178 -3.65 13.85 5.71
C ALA A 178 -2.84 12.54 5.75
N LEU A 179 -1.81 12.48 6.61
CA LEU A 179 -1.02 11.27 6.85
C LEU A 179 -1.56 10.53 8.07
N ARG A 180 -1.95 9.26 7.91
CA ARG A 180 -2.44 8.40 8.99
C ARG A 180 -1.81 7.02 8.96
N SER A 181 -1.81 6.35 10.10
CA SER A 181 -1.50 4.91 10.16
C SER A 181 -2.78 4.13 9.91
N ALA A 182 -2.83 3.32 8.86
CA ALA A 182 -4.02 2.54 8.49
C ALA A 182 -3.63 1.13 8.03
N ARG A 183 -4.52 0.16 8.28
CA ARG A 183 -4.39 -1.18 7.72
C ARG A 183 -4.94 -1.19 6.30
N LEU A 184 -4.22 -1.82 5.37
CA LEU A 184 -4.60 -1.89 3.97
C LEU A 184 -5.35 -3.20 3.72
N PRO A 185 -6.69 -3.17 3.57
CA PRO A 185 -7.46 -4.38 3.35
C PRO A 185 -7.23 -4.91 1.92
N SER A 186 -7.22 -6.24 1.78
CA SER A 186 -7.18 -6.91 0.48
C SER A 186 -6.06 -6.41 -0.43
N ILE A 187 -4.91 -6.05 0.15
CA ILE A 187 -3.77 -5.59 -0.61
C ILE A 187 -3.18 -6.77 -1.40
N GLU A 188 -3.09 -6.61 -2.70
CA GLU A 188 -2.46 -7.56 -3.60
C GLU A 188 -1.31 -6.87 -4.31
N LEU A 189 -0.29 -7.64 -4.60
CA LEU A 189 0.91 -7.13 -5.23
C LEU A 189 1.08 -7.79 -6.60
N ILE A 190 1.15 -6.94 -7.63
CA ILE A 190 1.27 -7.31 -9.04
C ILE A 190 2.74 -7.15 -9.41
N GLU A 191 3.47 -8.27 -9.42
CA GLU A 191 4.93 -8.28 -9.60
C GLU A 191 5.34 -7.73 -10.96
N GLU A 192 4.61 -8.15 -11.99
CA GLU A 192 4.93 -7.92 -13.40
C GLU A 192 4.95 -6.42 -13.72
N THR A 193 4.02 -5.68 -13.13
CA THR A 193 3.85 -4.24 -13.35
C THR A 193 4.36 -3.39 -12.20
N ARG A 194 4.79 -4.01 -11.08
CA ARG A 194 5.20 -3.34 -9.84
C ARG A 194 4.11 -2.44 -9.28
N GLU A 195 2.89 -2.94 -9.35
CA GLU A 195 1.71 -2.25 -8.90
C GLU A 195 1.14 -2.94 -7.66
N ILE A 196 0.53 -2.15 -6.80
CA ILE A 196 -0.29 -2.65 -5.70
C ILE A 196 -1.74 -2.49 -6.12
N SER A 197 -2.57 -3.49 -5.87
CA SER A 197 -4.01 -3.33 -5.92
C SER A 197 -4.62 -3.48 -4.53
N LEU A 198 -5.72 -2.77 -4.27
CA LEU A 198 -6.50 -2.95 -3.05
C LEU A 198 -7.97 -2.61 -3.29
N ASP A 199 -8.85 -3.19 -2.48
CA ASP A 199 -10.26 -2.81 -2.44
C ASP A 199 -10.40 -1.43 -1.78
N TRP A 200 -10.60 -0.41 -2.61
CA TRP A 200 -10.62 0.97 -2.12
C TRP A 200 -11.90 1.29 -1.34
N ARG A 201 -13.00 0.58 -1.57
CA ARG A 201 -14.24 0.76 -0.80
C ARG A 201 -14.06 0.23 0.60
N LEU A 202 -13.49 -0.97 0.74
CA LEU A 202 -13.16 -1.54 2.04
C LEU A 202 -12.09 -0.72 2.76
N PHE A 203 -11.13 -0.15 2.02
CA PHE A 203 -10.18 0.81 2.56
C PHE A 203 -10.86 2.06 3.12
N CYS A 204 -11.68 2.77 2.33
CA CYS A 204 -12.44 3.93 2.80
C CYS A 204 -13.30 3.58 4.02
N GLN A 205 -13.98 2.44 3.98
CA GLN A 205 -14.81 1.94 5.08
C GLN A 205 -14.00 1.86 6.39
N ARG A 206 -12.79 1.28 6.36
CA ARG A 206 -11.95 1.18 7.55
C ARG A 206 -11.34 2.52 7.94
N PHE A 207 -10.80 3.26 6.97
CA PHE A 207 -10.12 4.52 7.18
C PHE A 207 -11.03 5.56 7.86
N TYR A 208 -12.23 5.77 7.33
CA TYR A 208 -13.17 6.73 7.90
C TYR A 208 -13.85 6.21 9.17
N TYR A 209 -13.92 4.90 9.36
CA TYR A 209 -14.40 4.34 10.63
C TYR A 209 -13.39 4.63 11.76
N ASP A 210 -12.10 4.40 11.51
CA ASP A 210 -11.04 4.74 12.46
C ASP A 210 -11.01 6.26 12.72
N GLU A 211 -11.26 7.09 11.71
CA GLU A 211 -11.41 8.54 11.89
C GLU A 211 -12.57 8.91 12.81
N LEU A 212 -13.76 8.32 12.61
CA LEU A 212 -14.92 8.56 13.46
C LEU A 212 -14.66 8.19 14.92
N LEU A 213 -13.95 7.08 15.18
CA LEU A 213 -13.61 6.64 16.53
C LEU A 213 -12.58 7.54 17.23
N SER A 214 -11.84 8.33 16.45
CA SER A 214 -10.80 9.23 16.97
C SER A 214 -11.28 10.65 17.28
N ARG A 215 -12.53 10.98 16.95
CA ARG A 215 -13.17 12.26 17.26
C ARG A 215 -13.81 12.21 18.65
#